data_AF-A0A4Z0HHY3-F1
#
_entry.id   AF-A0A4Z0HHY3-F1
#
_cell.length_a   1.000
_cell.length_b   1.000
_cell.length_c   1.000
_cell.angle_alpha   90.00
_cell.angle_beta   90.00
_cell.angle_gamma   90.00
#
_symmetry.space_group_name_H-M   'P 1'
#
loop_
_entity.id
_entity.type
_entity.pdbx_description
1 polymer ?
#
loop_
_entity_poly.entity_id
_entity_poly.type
_entity_poly.pdbx_seq_one_letter_code
_entity_poly.pdbx_strand_id
1 'polypeptide(L)'
;MTQPHHTAEHWAGRRRSIDVFIVTKVEDHGDTVSLTGHRGWTFNKSKAALGRDIHVGEHLQQETIGFSQVTGLRDVNGWLFHYTDQELADEAREFSERVHRNDVVRLEKNRKQYAEWEAALPDWLKARIQRFRDAAGEKFLLEGWGYELMICRLADLMDQDREDEADELARDEGVTGNQWDCAKTLAAGRERYGDRFAVGCPAGLSPITGSADYSG
;
A
#
# COMPACT_ATOMS: atom_id res chain seq x y z
N MET A 1 2.84 12.30 16.73
CA MET A 1 4.28 11.98 16.65
C MET A 1 4.64 11.95 15.17
N THR A 2 5.70 12.63 14.75
CA THR A 2 6.17 12.59 13.36
C THR A 2 6.66 11.18 13.04
N GLN A 3 6.25 10.60 11.90
CA GLN A 3 6.73 9.27 11.52
C GLN A 3 8.25 9.34 11.28
N PRO A 4 9.04 8.33 11.70
CA PRO A 4 10.50 8.41 11.62
C PRO A 4 11.04 8.75 10.23
N HIS A 5 10.40 8.26 9.17
CA HIS A 5 10.81 8.50 7.78
C HIS A 5 10.46 9.89 7.24
N HIS A 6 9.83 10.75 8.03
CA HIS A 6 9.53 12.16 7.66
C HIS A 6 10.60 13.15 8.16
N THR A 7 11.76 12.66 8.62
CA THR A 7 12.86 13.50 9.10
C THR A 7 14.16 13.24 8.33
N ALA A 8 14.98 14.28 8.19
CA ALA A 8 16.27 14.17 7.50
C ALA A 8 17.24 13.22 8.22
N GLU A 9 17.20 13.17 9.56
CA GLU A 9 18.08 12.30 10.36
C GLU A 9 17.84 10.82 10.05
N HIS A 10 16.59 10.43 9.78
CA HIS A 10 16.29 9.06 9.35
C HIS A 10 16.98 8.73 8.05
N TRP A 11 16.89 9.61 7.05
CA TRP A 11 17.47 9.41 5.72
C TRP A 11 19.00 9.47 5.73
N ALA A 12 19.58 10.34 6.55
CA ALA A 12 21.03 10.41 6.77
C ALA A 12 21.60 9.09 7.32
N GLY A 13 20.84 8.35 8.12
CA GLY A 13 21.22 7.04 8.65
C GLY A 13 21.11 5.88 7.64
N ARG A 14 20.56 6.10 6.44
CA ARG A 14 20.34 5.05 5.44
C ARG A 14 21.58 4.84 4.58
N ARG A 15 21.93 3.58 4.33
CA ARG A 15 23.01 3.24 3.40
C ARG A 15 22.60 3.58 1.97
N ARG A 16 23.40 4.43 1.32
CA ARG A 16 23.33 4.74 -0.11
C ARG A 16 24.28 3.82 -0.89
N SER A 17 23.85 3.35 -2.05
CA SER A 17 24.64 2.53 -2.96
C SER A 17 24.78 3.26 -4.29
N ILE A 18 25.95 3.22 -4.91
CA ILE A 18 26.17 3.77 -6.25
C ILE A 18 26.57 2.63 -7.17
N ASP A 19 25.78 2.44 -8.22
CA ASP A 19 25.97 1.40 -9.23
C ASP A 19 26.10 2.03 -10.62
N VAL A 20 26.76 1.30 -11.52
CA VAL A 20 26.74 1.63 -12.95
C VAL A 20 25.30 1.53 -13.46
N PHE A 21 24.89 2.49 -14.29
CA PHE A 21 23.60 2.53 -14.96
C PHE A 21 23.82 2.81 -16.44
N ILE A 22 23.74 1.75 -17.25
CA ILE A 22 23.76 1.86 -18.71
C ILE A 22 22.33 2.02 -19.18
N VAL A 23 22.01 3.14 -19.83
CA VAL A 23 20.67 3.45 -20.34
C VAL A 23 20.35 2.50 -21.50
N THR A 24 19.27 1.73 -21.39
CA THR A 24 18.80 0.82 -22.46
C THR A 24 17.51 1.30 -23.11
N LYS A 25 16.73 2.15 -22.44
CA LYS A 25 15.50 2.74 -22.97
C LYS A 25 15.29 4.13 -22.40
N VAL A 26 14.76 5.03 -23.23
CA VAL A 26 14.29 6.36 -22.86
C VAL A 26 12.90 6.55 -23.45
N GLU A 27 11.92 6.86 -22.60
CA GLU A 27 10.54 7.15 -23.02
C GLU A 27 10.16 8.57 -22.63
N ASP A 28 9.72 9.35 -23.60
CA ASP A 28 9.32 10.73 -23.40
C ASP A 28 7.83 10.81 -23.06
N HIS A 29 7.51 11.48 -21.95
CA HIS A 29 6.15 11.72 -21.47
C HIS A 29 5.87 13.23 -21.29
N GLY A 30 6.45 14.08 -22.13
CA GLY A 30 6.30 15.54 -22.08
C GLY A 30 7.33 16.16 -21.15
N ASP A 31 6.92 16.58 -19.95
CA ASP A 31 7.83 17.21 -18.97
C ASP A 31 8.68 16.20 -18.19
N THR A 32 8.38 14.91 -18.35
CA THR A 32 9.07 13.80 -17.68
C THR A 32 9.60 12.79 -18.70
N VAL A 33 10.63 12.06 -18.29
CA VAL A 33 11.19 10.95 -19.06
C VAL A 33 11.22 9.71 -18.18
N SER A 34 10.95 8.54 -18.77
CA SER A 34 11.24 7.24 -18.18
C SER A 34 12.59 6.75 -18.65
N LEU A 35 13.47 6.40 -17.72
CA LEU A 35 14.80 5.84 -18.01
C LEU A 35 14.83 4.39 -17.55
N THR A 36 15.12 3.47 -18.46
CA THR A 36 15.38 2.06 -18.13
C THR A 36 16.87 1.77 -18.24
N GLY A 37 17.41 1.09 -17.23
CA GLY A 37 18.80 0.64 -17.20
C GLY A 37 18.98 -0.81 -17.66
N HIS A 38 20.23 -1.19 -17.94
CA HIS A 38 20.64 -2.56 -18.30
C HIS A 38 20.24 -3.66 -17.31
N ARG A 39 19.92 -3.32 -16.04
CA ARG A 39 19.41 -4.27 -15.04
C ARG A 39 17.86 -4.36 -15.03
N GLY A 40 17.18 -3.73 -15.98
CA GLY A 40 15.71 -3.72 -16.09
C GLY A 40 15.01 -2.69 -15.19
N TRP A 41 15.73 -2.04 -14.29
CA TRP A 41 15.19 -0.98 -13.44
C TRP A 41 14.78 0.23 -14.26
N THR A 42 13.55 0.71 -14.01
CA THR A 42 12.99 1.89 -14.65
C THR A 42 12.56 2.90 -13.60
N PHE A 43 12.88 4.17 -13.81
CA PHE A 43 12.40 5.27 -12.99
C PHE A 43 12.05 6.48 -13.86
N ASN A 44 11.19 7.35 -13.35
CA ASN A 44 10.77 8.57 -14.03
C ASN A 44 11.45 9.77 -13.39
N LYS A 45 11.84 10.75 -14.21
CA LYS A 45 12.34 12.04 -13.73
C LYS A 45 11.91 13.19 -14.64
N SER A 46 11.78 14.38 -14.08
CA SER A 46 11.51 15.57 -14.89
C SER A 46 12.74 15.93 -15.74
N LYS A 47 12.50 16.37 -16.98
CA LYS A 47 13.57 16.85 -17.87
C LYS A 47 14.33 18.02 -17.25
N ALA A 48 13.62 18.92 -16.57
CA ALA A 48 14.21 20.04 -15.85
C ALA A 48 15.21 19.58 -14.77
N ALA A 49 14.89 18.52 -14.01
CA ALA A 49 15.80 18.01 -12.99
C ALA A 49 17.02 17.28 -13.58
N LEU A 50 16.92 16.72 -14.78
CA LEU A 50 18.08 16.10 -15.45
C LEU A 50 19.04 17.16 -16.02
N GLY A 51 18.54 18.36 -16.33
CA GLY A 51 19.33 19.47 -16.87
C GLY A 51 19.86 19.27 -18.29
N ARG A 52 19.66 18.08 -18.87
CA ARG A 52 20.01 17.71 -20.25
C ARG A 52 19.22 16.49 -20.71
N ASP A 53 19.24 16.26 -22.02
CA ASP A 53 18.73 15.03 -22.61
C ASP A 53 19.65 13.84 -22.30
N ILE A 54 19.03 12.68 -22.12
CA ILE A 54 19.69 11.39 -21.84
C ILE A 54 19.43 10.46 -23.01
N HIS A 55 20.46 9.78 -23.49
CA HIS A 55 20.40 8.91 -24.65
C HIS A 55 20.62 7.44 -24.29
N VAL A 56 20.03 6.55 -25.09
CA VAL A 56 20.30 5.11 -25.01
C VAL A 56 21.79 4.85 -25.26
N GLY A 57 22.37 3.96 -24.45
CA GLY A 57 23.79 3.62 -24.47
C GLY A 57 24.65 4.49 -23.56
N GLU A 58 24.11 5.55 -22.93
CA GLU A 58 24.87 6.35 -21.98
C GLU A 58 25.23 5.54 -20.72
N HIS A 59 26.47 5.74 -20.26
CA HIS A 59 26.99 5.16 -19.02
C HIS A 59 26.92 6.20 -17.91
N LEU A 60 25.97 6.02 -17.00
CA LEU A 60 25.77 6.88 -15.84
C LEU A 60 26.05 6.11 -14.56
N GLN A 61 26.03 6.81 -13.44
CA GLN A 61 26.02 6.20 -12.11
C GLN A 61 24.74 6.56 -11.40
N GLN A 62 24.03 5.53 -10.93
CA GLN A 62 22.76 5.66 -10.22
C GLN A 62 23.02 5.47 -8.73
N GLU A 63 22.55 6.41 -7.92
CA GLU A 63 22.50 6.27 -6.47
C GLU A 63 21.15 5.72 -6.04
N THR A 64 21.15 4.75 -5.13
CA THR A 64 19.94 4.18 -4.54
C THR A 64 20.00 4.07 -3.02
N ILE A 65 18.84 4.15 -2.38
CA ILE A 65 18.62 3.74 -0.99
C ILE A 65 17.77 2.46 -0.97
N GLY A 66 18.19 1.49 -0.18
CA GLY A 66 17.52 0.19 -0.10
C GLY A 66 17.66 -0.60 -1.42
N PHE A 67 16.57 -1.22 -1.89
CA PHE A 67 16.60 -2.05 -3.09
C PHE A 67 16.24 -1.30 -4.38
N SER A 68 15.44 -0.24 -4.31
CA SER A 68 14.77 0.31 -5.49
C SER A 68 14.61 1.83 -5.55
N GLN A 69 14.82 2.56 -4.45
CA GLN A 69 14.59 4.01 -4.45
C GLN A 69 15.79 4.73 -5.05
N VAL A 70 15.62 5.32 -6.23
CA VAL A 70 16.66 6.10 -6.91
C VAL A 70 16.75 7.49 -6.28
N THR A 71 17.91 7.82 -5.73
CA THR A 71 18.15 9.09 -5.02
C THR A 71 19.09 10.03 -5.77
N GLY A 72 19.74 9.56 -6.82
CA GLY A 72 20.56 10.41 -7.66
C GLY A 72 20.97 9.74 -8.95
N LEU A 73 21.35 10.57 -9.91
CA LEU A 73 21.94 10.14 -11.17
C LEU A 73 23.08 11.11 -11.48
N ARG A 74 24.27 10.58 -11.77
CA ARG A 74 25.44 11.39 -12.13
C ARG A 74 26.13 10.88 -13.37
N ASP A 75 26.72 11.80 -14.11
CA ASP A 75 27.65 11.52 -15.19
C ASP A 75 29.07 11.98 -14.80
N VAL A 76 29.97 12.05 -15.78
CA VAL A 76 31.36 12.47 -15.59
C VAL A 76 31.51 13.93 -15.16
N ASN A 77 30.51 14.77 -15.42
CA ASN A 77 30.51 16.20 -15.12
C ASN A 77 29.88 16.50 -13.74
N GLY A 78 29.20 15.53 -13.15
CA GLY A 78 28.62 15.66 -11.81
C GLY A 78 27.21 15.08 -11.71
N TRP A 79 26.51 15.45 -10.64
CA TRP A 79 25.12 15.06 -10.43
C TRP A 79 24.21 15.75 -11.45
N LEU A 80 23.45 14.95 -12.18
CA LEU A 80 22.30 15.41 -12.95
C LEU A 80 21.18 15.77 -11.97
N PHE A 81 20.91 14.88 -11.02
CA PHE A 81 20.14 15.19 -9.83
C PHE A 81 20.66 14.39 -8.64
N HIS A 82 20.45 14.90 -7.43
CA HIS A 82 20.76 14.21 -6.18
C HIS A 82 19.83 14.72 -5.08
N TYR A 83 19.08 13.82 -4.46
CA TYR A 83 18.20 14.16 -3.36
C TYR A 83 18.97 14.28 -2.05
N THR A 84 18.79 15.42 -1.40
CA THR A 84 19.17 15.67 -0.02
C THR A 84 18.29 14.84 0.92
N ASP A 85 18.78 14.62 2.14
CA ASP A 85 18.00 13.92 3.18
C ASP A 85 16.70 14.68 3.54
N GLN A 86 16.71 16.01 3.39
CA GLN A 86 15.51 16.84 3.60
C GLN A 86 14.48 16.65 2.48
N GLU A 87 14.91 16.62 1.21
CA GLU A 87 14.00 16.34 0.10
C GLU A 87 13.37 14.95 0.22
N LEU A 88 14.13 13.93 0.64
CA LEU A 88 13.58 12.59 0.89
C LEU A 88 12.57 12.59 2.04
N ALA A 89 12.82 13.36 3.10
CA ALA A 89 11.89 13.53 4.21
C ALA A 89 10.60 14.24 3.79
N ASP A 90 10.70 15.24 2.92
CA ASP A 90 9.57 15.99 2.42
C ASP A 90 8.74 15.18 1.41
N GLU A 91 9.38 14.47 0.47
CA GLU A 91 8.70 13.53 -0.44
C GLU A 91 7.95 12.43 0.34
N ALA A 92 8.58 11.91 1.40
CA ALA A 92 7.96 10.93 2.28
C ALA A 92 6.71 11.49 3.00
N ARG A 93 6.78 12.73 3.48
CA ARG A 93 5.65 13.42 4.12
C ARG A 93 4.52 13.66 3.11
N GLU A 94 4.84 14.22 1.94
CA GLU A 94 3.87 14.48 0.87
C GLU A 94 3.19 13.19 0.41
N PHE A 95 3.95 12.09 0.31
CA PHE A 95 3.42 10.77 -0.02
C PHE A 95 2.41 10.32 1.06
N SER A 96 2.80 10.35 2.34
CA SER A 96 1.90 9.97 3.45
C SER A 96 0.63 10.83 3.48
N GLU A 97 0.75 12.15 3.30
CA GLU A 97 -0.39 13.06 3.25
C GLU A 97 -1.30 12.81 2.04
N ARG A 98 -0.72 12.47 0.88
CA ARG A 98 -1.49 12.10 -0.31
C ARG A 98 -2.23 10.79 -0.11
N VAL A 99 -1.58 9.77 0.45
CA VAL A 99 -2.23 8.49 0.80
C VAL A 99 -3.38 8.73 1.76
N HIS A 100 -3.15 9.47 2.85
CA HIS A 100 -4.18 9.80 3.82
C HIS A 100 -5.36 10.54 3.18
N ARG A 101 -5.12 11.56 2.36
CA ARG A 101 -6.18 12.27 1.61
C ARG A 101 -6.98 11.32 0.71
N ASN A 102 -6.31 10.43 -0.01
CA ASN A 102 -6.98 9.45 -0.87
C ASN A 102 -7.84 8.47 -0.05
N ASP A 103 -7.36 8.04 1.12
CA ASP A 103 -8.10 7.16 2.01
C ASP A 103 -9.35 7.86 2.58
N VAL A 104 -9.24 9.13 2.96
CA VAL A 104 -10.39 9.96 3.37
C VAL A 104 -11.42 10.08 2.24
N VAL A 105 -10.99 10.47 1.03
CA VAL A 105 -11.89 10.60 -0.13
C VAL A 105 -12.57 9.26 -0.46
N ARG A 106 -11.82 8.14 -0.40
CA ARG A 106 -12.36 6.81 -0.60
C ARG A 106 -13.38 6.45 0.48
N LEU A 107 -13.09 6.75 1.75
CA LEU A 107 -14.01 6.52 2.85
C LEU A 107 -15.30 7.33 2.65
N GLU A 108 -15.20 8.63 2.39
CA GLU A 108 -16.36 9.50 2.19
C GLU A 108 -17.24 9.03 1.04
N LYS A 109 -16.63 8.65 -0.09
CA LYS A 109 -17.35 8.14 -1.27
C LYS A 109 -18.14 6.86 -0.96
N ASN A 110 -17.56 5.94 -0.19
CA ASN A 110 -18.14 4.61 0.04
C ASN A 110 -18.87 4.48 1.38
N ARG A 111 -18.86 5.51 2.24
CA ARG A 111 -19.38 5.46 3.61
C ARG A 111 -20.79 4.90 3.71
N LYS A 112 -21.69 5.36 2.82
CA LYS A 112 -23.09 4.93 2.81
C LYS A 112 -23.20 3.45 2.43
N GLN A 113 -22.51 3.04 1.37
CA GLN A 113 -22.49 1.66 0.90
C GLN A 113 -21.90 0.72 1.95
N TYR A 114 -20.80 1.13 2.61
CA TYR A 114 -20.17 0.35 3.68
C TYR A 114 -21.11 0.19 4.88
N ALA A 115 -21.85 1.22 5.26
CA ALA A 115 -22.85 1.13 6.33
C ALA A 115 -24.01 0.20 5.95
N GLU A 116 -24.48 0.23 4.71
CA GLU A 116 -25.52 -0.68 4.20
C GLU A 116 -25.03 -2.13 4.20
N TRP A 117 -23.80 -2.37 3.75
CA TRP A 117 -23.17 -3.69 3.79
C TRP A 117 -22.99 -4.20 5.21
N GLU A 118 -22.48 -3.37 6.13
CA GLU A 118 -22.34 -3.76 7.53
C GLU A 118 -23.69 -4.08 8.19
N ALA A 119 -24.72 -3.30 7.90
CA ALA A 119 -26.06 -3.52 8.42
C ALA A 119 -26.67 -4.86 7.95
N ALA A 120 -26.30 -5.31 6.74
CA ALA A 120 -26.75 -6.59 6.18
C ALA A 120 -26.01 -7.81 6.76
N LEU A 121 -24.86 -7.63 7.42
CA LEU A 121 -24.09 -8.75 7.98
C LEU A 121 -24.83 -9.46 9.13
N PRO A 122 -24.57 -10.76 9.35
CA PRO A 122 -25.02 -11.47 10.54
C PRO A 122 -24.31 -10.96 11.81
N ASP A 123 -24.93 -11.20 12.97
CA ASP A 123 -24.50 -10.62 14.25
C ASP A 123 -23.06 -10.95 14.65
N TRP A 124 -22.58 -12.15 14.33
CA TRP A 124 -21.21 -12.58 14.64
C TRP A 124 -20.14 -11.80 13.86
N LEU A 125 -20.44 -11.42 12.61
CA LEU A 125 -19.57 -10.58 11.78
C LEU A 125 -19.68 -9.11 12.18
N LYS A 126 -20.88 -8.64 12.55
CA LYS A 126 -21.04 -7.30 13.15
C LYS A 126 -20.23 -7.17 14.44
N ALA A 127 -20.23 -8.19 15.29
CA ALA A 127 -19.44 -8.21 16.51
C ALA A 127 -17.92 -8.16 16.22
N ARG A 128 -17.45 -8.83 15.17
CA ARG A 128 -16.05 -8.74 14.70
C ARG A 128 -15.71 -7.31 14.27
N ILE A 129 -16.55 -6.68 13.44
CA ILE A 129 -16.33 -5.29 13.00
C ILE A 129 -16.31 -4.33 14.19
N GLN A 130 -17.24 -4.50 15.14
CA GLN A 130 -17.31 -3.66 16.33
C GLN A 130 -16.05 -3.80 17.19
N ARG A 131 -15.50 -5.02 17.35
CA ARG A 131 -14.22 -5.22 18.06
C ARG A 131 -13.10 -4.38 17.47
N PHE A 132 -12.94 -4.36 16.15
CA PHE A 132 -11.88 -3.56 15.50
C PHE A 132 -12.14 -2.06 15.61
N ARG A 133 -13.41 -1.65 15.51
CA ARG A 133 -13.82 -0.27 15.74
C ARG A 133 -13.48 0.18 17.17
N ASP A 134 -13.73 -0.66 18.17
CA ASP A 134 -13.43 -0.36 19.57
C ASP A 134 -11.93 -0.34 19.86
N ALA A 135 -11.15 -1.23 19.22
CA ALA A 135 -9.71 -1.33 19.43
C ALA A 135 -8.91 -0.19 18.77
N ALA A 136 -9.28 0.21 17.55
CA ALA A 136 -8.50 1.13 16.73
C ALA A 136 -9.20 2.47 16.43
N GLY A 137 -10.47 2.62 16.79
CA GLY A 137 -11.21 3.88 16.67
C GLY A 137 -11.26 4.42 15.23
N GLU A 138 -10.94 5.70 15.07
CA GLU A 138 -10.95 6.39 13.77
C GLU A 138 -10.00 5.75 12.75
N LYS A 139 -8.90 5.15 13.21
CA LYS A 139 -7.94 4.47 12.32
C LYS A 139 -8.59 3.29 11.60
N PHE A 140 -9.44 2.52 12.28
CA PHE A 140 -10.19 1.44 11.65
C PHE A 140 -11.10 1.98 10.55
N LEU A 141 -11.79 3.10 10.78
CA LEU A 141 -12.69 3.67 9.78
C LEU A 141 -11.97 4.07 8.50
N LEU A 142 -10.77 4.64 8.63
CA LEU A 142 -9.97 5.11 7.49
C LEU A 142 -9.26 3.97 6.75
N GLU A 143 -8.63 3.06 7.49
CA GLU A 143 -7.67 2.10 6.93
C GLU A 143 -8.21 0.66 6.86
N GLY A 144 -9.10 0.28 7.78
CA GLY A 144 -9.51 -1.12 7.98
C GLY A 144 -10.93 -1.46 7.52
N TRP A 145 -11.87 -0.51 7.56
CA TRP A 145 -13.30 -0.81 7.49
C TRP A 145 -13.71 -1.47 6.17
N GLY A 146 -13.35 -0.88 5.03
CA GLY A 146 -13.65 -1.48 3.72
C GLY A 146 -12.99 -2.85 3.53
N TYR A 147 -11.77 -3.03 4.03
CA TYR A 147 -11.03 -4.27 3.91
C TYR A 147 -11.68 -5.41 4.70
N GLU A 148 -12.01 -5.15 5.97
CA GLU A 148 -12.68 -6.11 6.84
C GLU A 148 -14.14 -6.36 6.42
N LEU A 149 -14.86 -5.36 5.92
CA LEU A 149 -16.21 -5.57 5.39
C LEU A 149 -16.20 -6.56 4.23
N MET A 150 -15.23 -6.44 3.32
CA MET A 150 -15.12 -7.39 2.21
C MET A 150 -14.86 -8.82 2.71
N ILE A 151 -13.94 -8.98 3.66
CA ILE A 151 -13.67 -10.27 4.32
C ILE A 151 -14.95 -10.84 4.95
N CYS A 152 -15.70 -10.01 5.68
CA CYS A 152 -16.93 -10.42 6.35
C CYS A 152 -18.00 -10.83 5.34
N ARG A 153 -18.20 -10.07 4.26
CA ARG A 153 -19.18 -10.40 3.21
C ARG A 153 -18.87 -11.71 2.52
N LEU A 154 -17.60 -11.96 2.19
CA LEU A 154 -17.16 -13.23 1.61
C LEU A 154 -17.36 -14.38 2.60
N ALA A 155 -17.01 -14.19 3.87
CA ALA A 155 -17.18 -15.20 4.90
C ALA A 155 -18.66 -15.56 5.11
N ASP A 156 -19.58 -14.58 5.05
CA ASP A 156 -21.03 -14.82 5.14
C ASP A 156 -21.55 -15.67 3.97
N LEU A 157 -21.11 -15.38 2.74
CA LEU A 157 -21.46 -16.20 1.56
C LEU A 157 -20.91 -17.62 1.67
N MET A 158 -19.64 -17.77 2.08
CA MET A 158 -19.00 -19.08 2.27
C MET A 158 -19.68 -19.89 3.40
N ASP A 159 -20.07 -19.23 4.48
CA ASP A 159 -20.82 -19.86 5.60
C ASP A 159 -22.21 -20.35 5.20
N GLN A 160 -22.81 -19.73 4.17
CA GLN A 160 -24.10 -20.14 3.60
C GLN A 160 -23.97 -21.17 2.46
N ASP A 161 -22.79 -21.75 2.24
CA ASP A 161 -22.48 -22.63 1.11
C ASP A 161 -22.70 -21.97 -0.27
N ARG A 162 -22.52 -20.64 -0.38
CA ARG A 162 -22.71 -19.84 -1.60
C ARG A 162 -21.36 -19.43 -2.20
N GLU A 163 -20.47 -20.39 -2.41
CA GLU A 163 -19.10 -20.14 -2.90
C GLU A 163 -19.07 -19.48 -4.30
N ASP A 164 -19.98 -19.85 -5.21
CA ASP A 164 -20.06 -19.25 -6.55
C ASP A 164 -20.34 -17.74 -6.49
N GLU A 165 -21.21 -17.31 -5.56
CA GLU A 165 -21.50 -15.90 -5.35
C GLU A 165 -20.35 -15.17 -4.65
N ALA A 166 -19.61 -15.87 -3.77
CA ALA A 166 -18.40 -15.33 -3.17
C ALA A 166 -17.32 -15.10 -4.23
N ASP A 167 -17.16 -16.03 -5.19
CA ASP A 167 -16.25 -15.91 -6.33
C ASP A 167 -16.65 -14.75 -7.26
N GLU A 168 -17.94 -14.58 -7.54
CA GLU A 168 -18.45 -13.45 -8.33
C GLU A 168 -18.16 -12.12 -7.63
N LEU A 169 -18.50 -12.01 -6.34
CA LEU A 169 -18.19 -10.83 -5.54
C LEU A 169 -16.69 -10.52 -5.51
N ALA A 170 -15.85 -11.56 -5.34
CA ALA A 170 -14.41 -11.41 -5.29
C ALA A 170 -13.83 -10.88 -6.61
N ARG A 171 -14.38 -11.33 -7.74
CA ARG A 171 -14.00 -10.89 -9.08
C ARG A 171 -14.41 -9.44 -9.32
N ASP A 172 -15.66 -9.09 -8.99
CA ASP A 172 -16.23 -7.78 -9.28
C ASP A 172 -15.58 -6.67 -8.45
N GLU A 173 -15.23 -6.96 -7.21
CA GLU A 173 -14.66 -5.99 -6.27
C GLU A 173 -13.12 -6.03 -6.21
N GLY A 174 -12.49 -6.92 -6.99
CA GLY A 174 -11.03 -7.02 -7.06
C GLY A 174 -10.39 -7.46 -5.74
N VAL A 175 -10.95 -8.50 -5.12
CA VAL A 175 -10.52 -9.00 -3.81
C VAL A 175 -9.11 -9.58 -3.85
N THR A 176 -8.30 -9.22 -2.85
CA THR A 176 -6.93 -9.75 -2.71
C THR A 176 -6.93 -11.20 -2.19
N GLY A 177 -5.92 -11.98 -2.55
CA GLY A 177 -5.77 -13.36 -2.05
C GLY A 177 -5.77 -13.43 -0.52
N ASN A 178 -5.20 -12.43 0.17
CA ASN A 178 -5.23 -12.36 1.62
C ASN A 178 -6.65 -12.17 2.18
N GLN A 179 -7.49 -11.32 1.56
CA GLN A 179 -8.89 -11.18 1.98
C GLN A 179 -9.66 -12.49 1.80
N TRP A 180 -9.41 -13.19 0.70
CA TRP A 180 -10.02 -14.48 0.40
C TRP A 180 -9.65 -15.55 1.44
N ASP A 181 -8.36 -15.68 1.75
CA ASP A 181 -7.88 -16.66 2.73
C ASP A 181 -8.37 -16.36 4.15
N CYS A 182 -8.44 -15.08 4.53
CA CYS A 182 -9.06 -14.66 5.79
C CYS A 182 -10.56 -15.01 5.83
N ALA A 183 -11.31 -14.75 4.75
CA ALA A 183 -12.73 -15.07 4.69
C ALA A 183 -12.99 -16.58 4.84
N LYS A 184 -12.22 -17.42 4.12
CA LYS A 184 -12.27 -18.88 4.27
C LYS A 184 -11.97 -19.34 5.70
N THR A 185 -10.96 -18.74 6.31
CA THR A 185 -10.59 -19.05 7.70
C THR A 185 -11.69 -18.69 8.67
N LEU A 186 -12.38 -17.57 8.47
CA LEU A 186 -13.51 -17.16 9.30
C LEU A 186 -14.70 -18.10 9.17
N ALA A 187 -15.10 -18.45 7.95
CA ALA A 187 -16.22 -19.37 7.69
C ALA A 187 -15.93 -20.76 8.30
N ALA A 188 -14.79 -21.37 7.96
CA ALA A 188 -14.41 -22.67 8.50
C ALA A 188 -14.20 -22.68 10.02
N GLY A 189 -13.70 -21.58 10.58
CA GLY A 189 -13.52 -21.43 12.02
C GLY A 189 -14.83 -21.28 12.78
N ARG A 190 -15.82 -20.61 12.19
CA ARG A 190 -17.18 -20.54 12.76
C ARG A 190 -17.85 -21.90 12.78
N GLU A 191 -17.75 -22.68 11.70
CA GLU A 191 -18.27 -24.05 11.66
C GLU A 191 -17.71 -24.92 12.81
N ARG A 192 -16.41 -24.78 13.10
CA ARG A 192 -15.71 -25.62 14.08
C ARG A 192 -15.84 -25.14 15.53
N TYR A 193 -15.88 -23.83 15.75
CA TYR A 193 -15.72 -23.22 17.07
C TYR A 193 -16.84 -22.23 17.44
N GLY A 194 -17.84 -22.07 16.57
CA GLY A 194 -18.96 -21.15 16.72
C GLY A 194 -18.56 -19.68 16.56
N ASP A 195 -19.53 -18.80 16.83
CA ASP A 195 -19.43 -17.35 16.58
C ASP A 195 -18.25 -16.67 17.29
N ARG A 196 -17.75 -17.23 18.38
CA ARG A 196 -16.60 -16.68 19.14
C ARG A 196 -15.30 -16.71 18.34
N PHE A 197 -15.18 -17.58 17.33
CA PHE A 197 -13.96 -17.67 16.52
C PHE A 197 -13.64 -16.36 15.82
N ALA A 198 -14.66 -15.68 15.28
CA ALA A 198 -14.47 -14.44 14.54
C ALA A 198 -13.91 -13.30 15.39
N VAL A 199 -14.20 -13.32 16.70
CA VAL A 199 -13.66 -12.38 17.69
C VAL A 199 -12.19 -12.66 17.96
N GLY A 200 -11.76 -13.93 17.95
CA GLY A 200 -10.37 -14.33 18.19
C GLY A 200 -9.46 -14.27 16.96
N CYS A 201 -10.03 -14.25 15.76
CA CYS A 201 -9.28 -14.22 14.52
C CYS A 201 -8.62 -12.83 14.31
N PRO A 202 -7.32 -12.76 13.96
CA PRO A 202 -6.64 -11.49 13.66
C PRO A 202 -7.31 -10.68 12.54
N ALA A 203 -7.01 -9.39 12.52
CA ALA A 203 -7.27 -8.50 11.40
C ALA A 203 -6.64 -9.03 10.10
N GLY A 204 -7.33 -8.91 8.98
CA GLY A 204 -6.81 -9.33 7.68
C GLY A 204 -5.53 -8.59 7.30
N LEU A 205 -5.39 -7.32 7.71
CA LEU A 205 -4.16 -6.56 7.45
C LEU A 205 -3.04 -6.83 8.47
N SER A 206 -3.21 -7.72 9.45
CA SER A 206 -2.20 -7.99 10.47
C SER A 206 -0.82 -8.40 9.94
N PRO A 207 -0.68 -9.15 8.83
CA PRO A 207 0.65 -9.49 8.28
C PRO A 207 1.41 -8.26 7.76
N ILE A 208 0.69 -7.21 7.37
CA ILE A 208 1.25 -5.98 6.81
C ILE A 208 1.45 -4.94 7.92
N THR A 209 0.46 -4.79 8.81
CA THR A 209 0.47 -3.77 9.86
C THR A 209 1.19 -4.21 11.12
N GLY A 210 1.41 -5.52 11.31
CA GLY A 210 1.90 -6.09 12.56
C GLY A 210 0.90 -6.01 13.71
N SER A 211 -0.33 -5.54 13.46
CA SER A 211 -1.38 -5.35 14.46
C SER A 211 -2.50 -6.36 14.26
N ALA A 212 -2.83 -7.11 15.31
CA ALA A 212 -3.87 -8.14 15.27
C ALA A 212 -5.30 -7.59 15.24
N ASP A 213 -5.49 -6.29 15.48
CA ASP A 213 -6.80 -5.64 15.63
C ASP A 213 -6.81 -4.17 15.20
N TYR A 214 -5.80 -3.74 14.44
CA TYR A 214 -5.59 -2.37 13.98
C TYR A 214 -5.18 -1.35 15.07
N SER A 215 -4.98 -1.77 16.32
CA SER A 215 -4.57 -0.87 17.43
C SER A 215 -3.11 -0.39 17.38
N GLY A 216 -2.28 -0.99 16.52
CA GLY A 216 -0.84 -0.72 16.43
C GLY A 216 -0.48 0.55 15.67
#